data_AF-X1RHQ3-F1
#
_entry.id   AF-X1RHQ3-F1
#
_cell.length_a   1.000
_cell.length_b   1.000
_cell.length_c   1.000
_cell.angle_alpha   90.00
_cell.angle_beta   90.00
_cell.angle_gamma   90.00
#
_symmetry.space_group_name_H-M   'P 1'
#
loop_
_entity.id
_entity.type
_entity.pdbx_description
1 polymer ?
#
loop_
_entity_poly.entity_id
_entity_poly.type
_entity_poly.pdbx_seq_one_letter_code
_entity_poly.pdbx_strand_id
1 'polypeptide(L)'
;YSNQQVLVKSFTLEQMMKNKIGALLERKEIRDVFDIEFLTRKSVNISANYEELKKIREIIKGFEKRDYYVTLGSLLADDIREYYKKDSFTYLLGIIDEHLSYK
;
A
#
# COMPACT_ATOMS: atom_id res chain seq x y z
N TYR A 1 23.39 21.57 -2.41
CA TYR A 1 23.19 20.11 -2.50
C TYR A 1 24.31 19.43 -1.74
N SER A 2 23.99 18.67 -0.69
CA SER A 2 24.97 17.82 0.00
C SER A 2 24.74 16.38 -0.47
N ASN A 3 25.75 15.76 -1.06
CA ASN A 3 25.70 14.37 -1.52
C ASN A 3 26.02 13.39 -0.38
N GLN A 4 25.90 13.83 0.88
CA GLN A 4 26.25 13.03 2.04
C GLN A 4 25.11 12.06 2.36
N GLN A 5 25.31 10.80 2.00
CA GLN A 5 24.43 9.70 2.39
C GLN A 5 24.82 9.20 3.79
N VAL A 6 23.84 9.06 4.69
CA VAL A 6 24.05 8.58 6.05
C VAL A 6 23.41 7.19 6.19
N LEU A 7 24.18 6.22 6.64
CA LEU A 7 23.66 4.89 6.98
C LEU A 7 22.84 4.99 8.27
N VAL A 8 21.57 4.61 8.22
CA VAL A 8 20.67 4.60 9.38
C VAL A 8 20.20 3.17 9.69
N LYS A 9 20.05 2.86 10.98
CA LYS A 9 19.38 1.64 11.42
C LYS A 9 17.88 1.81 11.17
N SER A 10 17.31 0.95 10.34
CA SER A 10 15.90 0.98 9.95
C SER A 10 15.21 -0.35 10.24
N PHE A 11 13.88 -0.33 10.21
CA PHE A 11 13.08 -1.56 10.35
C PHE A 11 13.29 -2.49 9.16
N THR A 12 13.15 -3.80 9.39
CA THR A 12 13.12 -4.80 8.32
C THR A 12 11.90 -4.60 7.42
N LEU A 13 11.95 -5.09 6.19
CA LEU A 13 10.82 -4.99 5.24
C LEU A 13 9.55 -5.66 5.79
N GLU A 14 9.70 -6.79 6.47
CA GLU A 14 8.59 -7.49 7.12
C GLU A 14 7.97 -6.67 8.26
N GLN A 15 8.81 -6.05 9.09
CA GLN A 15 8.34 -5.19 10.16
C GLN A 15 7.68 -3.92 9.60
N MET A 16 8.23 -3.37 8.52
CA MET A 16 7.64 -2.24 7.81
C MET A 16 6.26 -2.60 7.25
N MET A 17 6.09 -3.78 6.66
CA MET A 17 4.80 -4.28 6.18
C MET A 17 3.78 -4.36 7.33
N LYS A 18 4.14 -4.96 8.46
CA LYS A 18 3.26 -5.03 9.65
C LYS A 18 2.86 -3.64 10.16
N ASN A 19 3.82 -2.73 10.27
CA ASN A 19 3.57 -1.37 10.73
C ASN A 19 2.63 -0.63 9.77
N LYS A 20 2.78 -0.84 8.46
CA LYS A 20 1.94 -0.22 7.42
C LYS A 20 0.53 -0.75 7.43
N ILE A 21 0.35 -2.06 7.61
CA ILE A 21 -0.98 -2.67 7.79
C ILE A 21 -1.67 -2.09 9.03
N GLY A 22 -0.96 -1.98 10.16
CA GLY A 22 -1.51 -1.37 11.37
C GLY A 22 -1.94 0.10 11.15
N ALA A 23 -1.06 0.90 10.54
CA ALA A 23 -1.36 2.30 10.22
C ALA A 23 -2.57 2.45 9.27
N LEU A 24 -2.67 1.58 8.27
CA LEU A 24 -3.80 1.56 7.33
C LEU A 24 -5.12 1.26 8.06
N LEU A 25 -5.13 0.30 8.98
CA LEU A 25 -6.34 -0.07 9.73
C LEU A 25 -6.80 1.04 10.69
N GLU A 26 -5.88 1.82 11.24
CA GLU A 26 -6.19 2.95 12.12
C GLU A 26 -6.61 4.21 11.36
N ARG A 27 -5.80 4.65 10.38
CA ARG A 27 -5.95 5.96 9.72
C ARG A 27 -6.75 5.90 8.43
N LYS A 28 -6.74 4.75 7.74
CA LYS A 28 -7.39 4.53 6.45
C LYS A 28 -6.89 5.49 5.35
N GLU A 29 -5.59 5.77 5.35
CA GLU A 29 -4.99 6.66 4.35
C GLU A 29 -4.57 5.89 3.10
N ILE A 30 -4.83 6.48 1.93
CA ILE A 30 -4.48 5.91 0.62
C ILE A 30 -2.97 5.69 0.45
N ARG A 31 -2.15 6.49 1.14
CA ARG A 31 -0.69 6.37 1.11
C ARG A 31 -0.21 5.05 1.71
N ASP A 32 -0.81 4.60 2.80
CA ASP A 32 -0.40 3.35 3.43
C ASP A 32 -0.77 2.14 2.55
N VAL A 33 -1.86 2.23 1.78
CA VAL A 33 -2.20 1.23 0.74
C VAL A 33 -1.13 1.19 -0.34
N PHE A 34 -0.68 2.35 -0.82
CA PHE A 34 0.39 2.42 -1.81
C PHE A 34 1.68 1.79 -1.28
N ASP A 35 2.08 2.11 -0.05
CA ASP A 35 3.28 1.53 0.56
C ASP A 35 3.17 0.00 0.70
N ILE A 36 1.98 -0.53 1.06
CA ILE A 36 1.73 -1.97 1.10
C ILE A 36 1.86 -2.59 -0.29
N GLU A 37 1.22 -2.02 -1.32
CA GLU A 37 1.33 -2.53 -2.68
C GLU A 37 2.78 -2.50 -3.17
N PHE A 38 3.51 -1.43 -2.87
CA PHE A 38 4.91 -1.30 -3.22
C PHE A 38 5.75 -2.41 -2.58
N LEU A 39 5.56 -2.69 -1.29
CA LEU A 39 6.25 -3.78 -0.60
C LEU A 39 5.86 -5.15 -1.18
N THR A 40 4.58 -5.36 -1.49
CA THR A 40 4.10 -6.60 -2.11
C THR A 40 4.71 -6.82 -3.49
N ARG A 41 4.85 -5.78 -4.31
CA ARG A 41 5.56 -5.85 -5.61
C ARG A 41 7.05 -6.17 -5.46
N LYS A 42 7.64 -5.89 -4.29
CA LYS A 42 9.01 -6.29 -3.93
C LYS A 42 9.08 -7.70 -3.32
N SER A 43 8.02 -8.49 -3.46
CA SER A 43 7.92 -9.87 -2.95
C SER A 43 7.97 -9.96 -1.42
N VAL A 44 7.58 -8.90 -0.72
CA VAL A 44 7.37 -8.96 0.74
C VAL A 44 5.99 -9.55 1.00
N ASN A 45 5.94 -10.66 1.74
CA ASN A 45 4.70 -11.31 2.09
C ASN A 45 3.79 -10.39 2.92
N ILE A 46 2.51 -10.38 2.59
CA ILE A 46 1.50 -9.64 3.34
C ILE A 46 1.28 -10.36 4.67
N SER A 47 1.80 -9.80 5.76
CA SER A 47 1.66 -10.34 7.10
C SER A 47 0.34 -9.90 7.76
N ALA A 48 -0.80 -10.10 7.08
CA ALA A 48 -2.13 -9.78 7.59
C ALA A 48 -2.96 -11.05 7.83
N ASN A 49 -3.84 -11.02 8.84
CA ASN A 49 -4.81 -12.07 9.07
C ASN A 49 -6.05 -11.92 8.14
N TYR A 50 -6.91 -12.95 8.07
CA TYR A 50 -8.08 -12.95 7.19
C TYR A 50 -9.05 -11.77 7.44
N GLU A 51 -9.28 -11.41 8.70
CA GLU A 51 -10.17 -10.29 9.04
C GLU A 51 -9.55 -8.93 8.64
N GLU A 52 -8.25 -8.79 8.82
CA GLU A 52 -7.48 -7.62 8.40
C GLU A 52 -7.49 -7.50 6.88
N LEU A 53 -7.25 -8.58 6.14
CA LEU A 53 -7.33 -8.60 4.67
C LEU A 53 -8.72 -8.17 4.19
N LYS A 54 -9.79 -8.64 4.83
CA LYS A 54 -11.15 -8.21 4.52
C LYS A 54 -11.34 -6.72 4.79
N LYS A 55 -10.86 -6.20 5.93
CA LYS A 55 -10.93 -4.77 6.25
C LYS A 55 -10.14 -3.93 5.24
N ILE A 56 -8.93 -4.35 4.89
CA ILE A 56 -8.09 -3.69 3.89
C ILE A 56 -8.82 -3.62 2.55
N ARG A 57 -9.43 -4.73 2.10
CA ARG A 57 -10.23 -4.76 0.88
C ARG A 57 -11.37 -3.74 0.90
N GLU A 58 -12.11 -3.66 2.00
CA GLU A 58 -13.21 -2.70 2.14
C GLU A 58 -12.71 -1.25 2.17
N ILE A 59 -11.58 -0.98 2.83
CA ILE A 59 -10.93 0.35 2.82
C ILE A 59 -10.51 0.72 1.39
N ILE A 60 -9.88 -0.20 0.65
CA ILE A 60 -9.45 0.04 -0.74
C ILE A 60 -10.64 0.38 -1.64
N LYS A 61 -11.75 -0.35 -1.49
CA LYS A 61 -12.99 -0.08 -2.24
C LYS A 61 -13.68 1.23 -1.84
N GLY A 62 -13.40 1.74 -0.64
CA GLY A 62 -13.95 2.99 -0.15
C GLY A 62 -13.28 4.25 -0.68
N PHE A 63 -12.11 4.16 -1.33
CA PHE A 63 -11.43 5.34 -1.86
C PHE A 63 -12.12 5.91 -3.10
N GLU A 64 -12.25 7.23 -3.14
CA GLU A 64 -12.83 7.94 -4.26
C GLU A 64 -11.75 8.36 -5.25
N LYS A 65 -12.16 8.72 -6.48
CA LYS A 65 -11.25 9.27 -7.49
C LYS A 65 -10.43 10.45 -6.97
N ARG A 66 -10.99 11.29 -6.10
CA ARG A 66 -10.26 12.42 -5.51
C ARG A 66 -9.03 11.98 -4.73
N ASP A 67 -9.09 10.86 -4.01
CA ASP A 67 -7.96 10.36 -3.23
C ASP A 67 -6.79 9.96 -4.13
N TYR A 68 -7.08 9.31 -5.26
CA TYR A 68 -6.08 8.95 -6.26
C TYR A 68 -5.48 10.18 -6.96
N TYR A 69 -6.32 11.15 -7.34
CA TYR A 69 -5.88 12.29 -8.15
C TYR A 69 -5.21 13.40 -7.32
N VAL A 70 -5.66 13.63 -6.09
CA VAL A 70 -5.19 14.72 -5.22
C VAL A 70 -4.19 14.19 -4.21
N THR A 71 -4.64 13.31 -3.30
CA THR A 71 -3.83 12.87 -2.15
C THR A 71 -2.64 12.05 -2.63
N LEU A 72 -2.90 10.94 -3.32
CA LEU A 72 -1.86 10.08 -3.86
C LEU A 72 -1.11 10.76 -5.01
N GLY A 73 -1.85 11.46 -5.89
CA GLY A 73 -1.27 12.23 -6.98
C GLY A 73 -0.19 13.20 -6.51
N SER A 74 -0.41 13.95 -5.44
CA SER A 74 0.58 14.91 -4.92
C SER A 74 1.88 14.28 -4.42
N LEU A 75 1.87 12.99 -4.07
CA LEU A 75 3.00 12.26 -3.50
C LEU A 75 3.82 11.51 -4.56
N LEU A 76 3.22 11.18 -5.70
CA LEU A 76 3.83 10.35 -6.74
C LEU A 76 4.37 11.17 -7.91
N ALA A 77 5.46 10.67 -8.49
CA ALA A 77 5.98 11.11 -9.78
C ALA A 77 4.99 10.79 -10.91
N ASP A 78 5.07 11.52 -12.02
CA ASP A 78 4.06 11.49 -13.07
C ASP A 78 3.88 10.12 -13.74
N ASP A 79 4.96 9.35 -13.87
CA ASP A 79 4.98 7.99 -14.42
C ASP A 79 4.16 7.00 -13.56
N ILE A 80 4.35 7.03 -12.24
CA ILE A 80 3.63 6.17 -11.30
C ILE A 80 2.18 6.66 -11.13
N ARG A 81 1.97 7.97 -11.22
CA ARG A 81 0.66 8.60 -11.04
C ARG A 81 -0.37 8.15 -12.09
N GLU A 82 0.03 8.01 -13.36
CA GLU A 82 -0.88 7.55 -14.42
C GLU A 82 -1.40 6.14 -14.15
N TYR A 83 -0.53 5.24 -13.68
CA TYR A 83 -0.91 3.88 -13.30
C TYR A 83 -2.02 3.89 -12.24
N TYR A 84 -1.83 4.57 -11.11
CA TYR A 84 -2.84 4.56 -10.03
C TYR A 84 -4.12 5.33 -10.37
N LYS A 85 -4.07 6.28 -11.30
CA LYS A 85 -5.28 6.95 -11.82
C LYS A 85 -6.15 6.04 -12.67
N LYS A 86 -5.54 5.11 -13.40
CA LYS A 86 -6.23 4.22 -14.35
C LYS A 86 -6.57 2.87 -13.75
N ASP A 87 -5.57 2.25 -13.11
CA ASP A 87 -5.63 0.87 -12.64
C ASP A 87 -5.86 0.78 -11.13
N SER A 88 -5.78 1.90 -10.39
CA SER A 88 -5.96 1.96 -8.94
C SER A 88 -5.14 0.88 -8.22
N PHE A 89 -5.65 0.28 -7.14
CA PHE A 89 -4.97 -0.82 -6.43
C PHE A 89 -5.41 -2.20 -6.91
N THR A 90 -5.68 -2.38 -8.21
CA THR A 90 -6.14 -3.67 -8.78
C THR A 90 -5.18 -4.83 -8.53
N TYR A 91 -3.87 -4.57 -8.60
CA TYR A 91 -2.84 -5.58 -8.29
C TYR A 91 -2.94 -6.06 -6.84
N LEU A 92 -3.00 -5.14 -5.88
CA LEU A 92 -3.12 -5.48 -4.46
C LEU A 92 -4.45 -6.19 -4.17
N LEU A 93 -5.55 -5.74 -4.79
CA LEU A 93 -6.85 -6.41 -4.67
C LEU A 93 -6.82 -7.85 -5.19
N GLY A 94 -6.14 -8.11 -6.30
CA GLY A 94 -6.00 -9.46 -6.85
C GLY A 94 -5.28 -10.41 -5.88
N ILE A 95 -4.19 -9.95 -5.27
CA ILE A 95 -3.45 -10.73 -4.26
C ILE A 95 -4.29 -10.96 -3.01
N ILE A 96 -4.99 -9.93 -2.53
CA ILE A 96 -5.87 -10.07 -1.37
C ILE A 96 -6.99 -11.07 -1.68
N ASP A 97 -7.64 -10.96 -2.84
CA ASP A 97 -8.73 -11.85 -3.23
C ASP A 97 -8.25 -13.30 -3.42
N GLU A 98 -7.03 -13.51 -3.94
CA GLU A 98 -6.38 -14.82 -3.99
C GLU A 98 -6.18 -15.40 -2.59
N HIS A 99 -5.60 -14.64 -1.66
CA HIS A 99 -5.43 -15.08 -0.26
C HIS A 99 -6.76 -15.35 0.45
N LEU A 100 -7.83 -14.64 0.07
CA LEU A 100 -9.18 -14.87 0.61
C LEU A 100 -9.86 -16.11 0.00
N SER A 101 -9.50 -16.51 -1.23
CA SER A 101 -10.12 -17.62 -1.96
C SER A 101 -9.58 -19.01 -1.60
N TYR A 102 -8.36 -19.11 -1.04
CA TYR A 102 -7.75 -20.39 -0.66
C TYR A 102 -8.29 -20.97 0.68
N LYS A 103 -9.54 -20.69 1.04
CA LYS A 103 -10.15 -21.13 2.31
C LYS A 103 -11.46 -21.90 2.11
#